data_AF-A0A2M7FGE3-F1
#
_entry.id   AF-A0A2M7FGE3-F1
#
_cell.length_a   1.000
_cell.length_b   1.000
_cell.length_c   1.000
_cell.angle_alpha   90.00
_cell.angle_beta   90.00
_cell.angle_gamma   90.00
#
_symmetry.space_group_name_H-M   'P 1'
#
loop_
_entity.id
_entity.type
_entity.pdbx_description
1 polymer ?
#
loop_
_entity_poly.entity_id
_entity_poly.type
_entity_poly.pdbx_seq_one_letter_code
_entity_poly.pdbx_strand_id
1 'polypeptide(L)'
;MSLKPTRIYLASQSPRRRELLKQIGINFELLLLRASARRQIDVDETPLPGESAEVFARRICQEKAQAGYDTLRLRNLPAHPVLAADTIVTLDGQIFGKPEDAEQAAAMLRQLSGREHQVLSAVAMASDNLVEVRLSLSTVRFAELGEARIQRYLQTGEYR
;
A
#
# COMPACT_ATOMS: atom_id res chain seq x y z
N MET A 1 9.83 14.53 28.66
CA MET A 1 8.41 14.32 28.29
C MET A 1 8.27 12.88 27.82
N SER A 2 7.67 12.00 28.62
CA SER A 2 7.34 10.65 28.15
C SER A 2 6.17 10.79 27.18
N LEU A 3 6.40 10.52 25.89
CA LEU A 3 5.30 10.32 24.96
C LEU A 3 4.44 9.20 25.55
N LYS A 4 3.16 9.47 25.85
CA LYS A 4 2.21 8.39 26.09
C LYS A 4 2.31 7.46 24.89
N PRO A 5 2.31 6.12 25.06
CA PRO A 5 2.34 5.22 23.92
C PRO A 5 1.12 5.51 23.05
N THR A 6 1.33 6.22 21.94
CA THR A 6 0.27 6.57 20.99
C THR A 6 -0.17 5.27 20.33
N ARG A 7 -1.28 4.73 20.81
CA ARG A 7 -1.93 3.60 20.17
C ARG A 7 -2.62 4.11 18.91
N ILE A 8 -2.37 3.45 17.78
CA ILE A 8 -3.00 3.77 16.49
C ILE A 8 -3.80 2.57 15.99
N TYR A 9 -4.68 2.79 15.03
CA TYR A 9 -5.23 1.72 14.21
C TYR A 9 -4.45 1.60 12.92
N LEU A 10 -4.16 0.38 12.48
CA LEU A 10 -3.60 0.09 11.17
C LEU A 10 -4.70 -0.43 10.24
N ALA A 11 -5.07 0.38 9.25
CA ALA A 11 -5.99 0.03 8.17
C ALA A 11 -5.22 -0.60 6.99
N SER A 12 -4.52 -1.72 7.26
CA SER A 12 -3.76 -2.45 6.23
C SER A 12 -3.71 -3.95 6.51
N GLN A 13 -3.86 -4.75 5.46
CA GLN A 13 -3.74 -6.21 5.54
C GLN A 13 -2.29 -6.70 5.35
N SER A 14 -1.37 -5.83 4.95
CA SER A 14 0.03 -6.21 4.65
C SER A 14 0.77 -6.73 5.90
N PRO A 15 1.32 -7.96 5.88
CA PRO A 15 2.24 -8.46 6.90
C PRO A 15 3.45 -7.56 7.10
N ARG A 16 4.06 -7.12 6.00
CA ARG A 16 5.27 -6.29 6.00
C ARG A 16 5.07 -4.96 6.75
N ARG A 17 3.92 -4.30 6.59
CA ARG A 17 3.62 -3.04 7.29
C ARG A 17 3.48 -3.24 8.81
N ARG A 18 2.92 -4.37 9.23
CA ARG A 18 2.85 -4.76 10.66
C ARG A 18 4.24 -4.97 11.24
N GLU A 19 5.12 -5.63 10.50
CA GLU A 19 6.52 -5.86 10.90
C GLU A 19 7.28 -4.53 11.02
N LEU A 20 7.16 -3.64 10.03
CA LEU A 20 7.81 -2.32 10.06
C LEU A 20 7.39 -1.49 11.28
N LEU A 21 6.10 -1.43 11.60
CA LEU A 21 5.62 -0.71 12.79
C LEU A 21 6.13 -1.31 14.10
N LYS A 22 6.15 -2.65 14.20
CA LYS A 22 6.73 -3.35 15.36
C LYS A 22 8.21 -3.05 15.51
N GLN A 23 8.96 -3.02 14.41
CA GLN A 23 10.41 -2.75 14.40
C GLN A 23 10.73 -1.38 15.00
N ILE A 24 9.88 -0.37 14.80
CA ILE A 24 10.05 0.98 15.37
C ILE A 24 9.30 1.19 16.69
N GLY A 25 8.75 0.13 17.29
CA GLY A 25 8.12 0.18 18.62
C GLY A 25 6.74 0.87 18.66
N ILE A 26 6.04 0.97 17.53
CA ILE A 26 4.70 1.57 17.47
C ILE A 26 3.64 0.53 17.82
N ASN A 27 2.83 0.84 18.83
CA ASN A 27 1.68 0.01 19.22
C ASN A 27 0.49 0.29 18.31
N PHE A 28 -0.05 -0.76 17.69
CA PHE A 28 -1.22 -0.63 16.81
C PHE A 28 -2.23 -1.76 17.01
N GLU A 29 -3.49 -1.46 16.72
CA GLU A 29 -4.56 -2.43 16.56
C GLU A 29 -4.96 -2.53 15.09
N LEU A 30 -5.30 -3.73 14.61
CA LEU A 30 -5.74 -3.88 13.23
C LEU A 30 -7.19 -3.41 13.08
N LEU A 31 -7.40 -2.43 12.22
CA LEU A 31 -8.73 -2.02 11.82
C LEU A 31 -9.06 -2.65 10.48
N LEU A 32 -9.51 -3.90 10.53
CA LEU A 32 -10.01 -4.57 9.35
C LEU A 32 -11.40 -4.05 9.02
N LEU A 33 -11.52 -3.41 7.85
CA LEU A 33 -12.79 -3.16 7.17
C LEU A 33 -13.41 -4.56 6.95
N ARG A 34 -14.54 -4.88 7.58
CA ARG A 34 -14.99 -6.28 7.76
C ARG A 34 -15.20 -6.98 6.41
N ALA A 35 -14.64 -8.19 6.32
CA ALA A 35 -14.92 -9.22 5.34
C ALA A 35 -16.34 -9.80 5.50
N SER A 36 -17.37 -9.04 5.10
CA SER A 36 -18.56 -9.68 4.55
C SER A 36 -18.43 -9.57 3.04
N ALA A 37 -18.68 -10.67 2.32
CA ALA A 37 -18.49 -10.83 0.88
C ALA A 37 -19.28 -9.83 -0.02
N ARG A 38 -19.89 -8.80 0.57
CA ARG A 38 -20.73 -7.82 -0.12
C ARG A 38 -20.34 -6.36 0.11
N ARG A 39 -19.46 -6.03 1.07
CA ARG A 39 -19.01 -4.64 1.30
C ARG A 39 -17.59 -4.61 1.89
N GLN A 40 -16.61 -4.85 1.02
CA GLN A 40 -15.40 -4.04 1.12
C GLN A 40 -15.87 -2.59 1.03
N ILE A 41 -15.47 -1.73 1.97
CA ILE A 41 -15.35 -0.31 1.60
C ILE A 41 -14.11 -0.30 0.71
N ASP A 42 -14.29 -0.75 -0.53
CA ASP A 42 -13.23 -0.73 -1.52
C ASP A 42 -13.12 0.73 -1.91
N VAL A 43 -11.97 1.28 -1.53
CA VAL A 43 -11.48 2.49 -2.18
C VAL A 43 -11.33 2.13 -3.65
N ASP A 44 -11.90 2.94 -4.54
CA ASP A 44 -11.75 2.72 -5.97
C ASP A 44 -10.28 3.00 -6.34
N GLU A 45 -9.54 1.92 -6.54
CA GLU A 45 -8.12 1.94 -6.92
C GLU A 45 -7.93 2.16 -8.43
N THR A 46 -8.97 2.55 -9.16
CA THR A 46 -8.85 2.92 -10.57
C THR A 46 -8.15 4.27 -10.71
N PRO A 47 -7.06 4.37 -11.51
CA PRO A 47 -6.44 5.65 -11.82
C PRO A 47 -7.41 6.57 -12.60
N LEU A 48 -7.44 7.85 -12.24
CA LEU A 48 -8.24 8.84 -12.97
C LEU A 48 -7.54 9.25 -14.29
N PRO A 49 -8.28 9.72 -15.30
CA PRO A 49 -7.68 10.19 -16.55
C PRO A 49 -6.65 11.31 -16.30
N GLY A 50 -5.42 11.10 -16.74
CA GLY A 50 -4.31 12.06 -16.58
C GLY A 50 -3.74 12.14 -15.16
N GLU A 51 -4.14 11.25 -14.25
CA GLU A 51 -3.61 11.21 -12.89
C GLU A 51 -2.16 10.71 -12.88
N SER A 52 -1.27 11.49 -12.27
CA SER A 52 0.11 11.05 -12.08
C SER A 52 0.19 9.97 -10.99
N ALA A 53 1.21 9.12 -11.06
CA ALA A 53 1.46 8.08 -10.06
C ALA A 53 1.53 8.63 -8.63
N GLU A 54 2.14 9.81 -8.44
CA GLU A 54 2.23 10.46 -7.14
C GLU A 54 0.87 10.91 -6.62
N VAL A 55 0.04 11.50 -7.49
CA VAL A 55 -1.31 11.94 -7.14
C VAL A 55 -2.18 10.74 -6.82
N PHE A 56 -2.13 9.70 -7.64
CA PHE A 56 -2.82 8.43 -7.42
C PHE A 56 -2.45 7.82 -6.06
N ALA A 57 -1.16 7.61 -5.79
CA ALA A 57 -0.71 7.00 -4.55
C ALA A 57 -1.16 7.78 -3.30
N ARG A 58 -1.10 9.12 -3.37
CA ARG A 58 -1.56 9.99 -2.27
C ARG A 58 -3.07 9.89 -2.08
N ARG A 59 -3.85 9.96 -3.17
CA ARG A 59 -5.31 9.89 -3.16
C ARG A 59 -5.79 8.57 -2.55
N ILE A 60 -5.32 7.44 -3.09
CA ILE A 60 -5.70 6.10 -2.60
C ILE A 60 -5.36 5.94 -1.12
N CYS A 61 -4.18 6.39 -0.70
CA CYS A 61 -3.80 6.28 0.70
C CYS A 61 -4.66 7.17 1.62
N GLN A 62 -5.00 8.38 1.18
CA GLN A 62 -5.90 9.29 1.89
C GLN A 62 -7.31 8.70 2.04
N GLU A 63 -7.87 8.19 0.94
CA GLU A 63 -9.19 7.56 0.92
C GLU A 63 -9.25 6.34 1.86
N LYS A 64 -8.19 5.51 1.88
CA LYS A 64 -8.08 4.36 2.81
C LYS A 64 -8.04 4.80 4.27
N ALA A 65 -7.29 5.85 4.59
CA ALA A 65 -7.21 6.36 5.97
C ALA A 65 -8.56 6.94 6.42
N GLN A 66 -9.22 7.71 5.56
CA GLN A 66 -10.54 8.28 5.85
C GLN A 66 -11.61 7.20 6.02
N ALA A 67 -11.68 6.22 5.11
CA ALA A 67 -12.61 5.10 5.20
C ALA A 67 -12.40 4.28 6.50
N GLY A 68 -11.13 4.11 6.91
CA GLY A 68 -10.80 3.52 8.20
C GLY A 68 -11.30 4.36 9.37
N TYR A 69 -11.09 5.68 9.35
CA TYR A 69 -11.58 6.58 10.39
C TYR A 69 -13.11 6.58 10.50
N ASP A 70 -13.82 6.61 9.37
CA ASP A 70 -15.27 6.53 9.35
C ASP A 70 -15.77 5.19 9.91
N THR A 71 -15.06 4.10 9.61
CA THR A 71 -15.35 2.77 10.17
C THR A 71 -15.15 2.73 11.69
N LEU A 72 -14.11 3.38 12.21
CA LEU A 72 -13.87 3.50 13.65
C LEU A 72 -15.06 4.19 14.33
N ARG A 73 -15.52 5.31 13.76
CA ARG A 73 -16.68 6.07 14.26
C ARG A 73 -17.97 5.25 14.19
N LEU A 74 -18.24 4.61 13.06
CA LEU A 74 -19.43 3.76 12.86
C LEU A 74 -19.49 2.59 13.86
N ARG A 75 -18.33 2.08 14.28
CA ARG A 75 -18.23 0.97 15.25
C ARG A 75 -18.15 1.44 16.71
N ASN A 76 -18.22 2.74 16.99
CA ASN A 76 -18.02 3.33 18.32
C ASN A 76 -16.73 2.83 19.01
N LEU A 77 -15.65 2.68 18.24
CA LEU A 77 -14.35 2.30 18.77
C LEU A 77 -13.65 3.51 19.43
N PRO A 78 -12.68 3.29 20.35
CA PRO A 78 -11.89 4.38 20.92
C PRO A 78 -11.28 5.29 19.85
N ALA A 79 -11.38 6.60 20.04
CA ALA A 79 -10.84 7.61 19.12
C ALA A 79 -9.30 7.60 19.14
N HIS A 80 -8.71 6.84 18.22
CA HIS A 80 -7.28 6.81 17.96
C HIS A 80 -7.01 7.08 16.47
N PRO A 81 -5.85 7.65 16.13
CA PRO A 81 -5.49 7.87 14.73
C PRO A 81 -5.49 6.57 13.93
N VAL A 82 -5.92 6.65 12.67
CA VAL A 82 -5.90 5.55 11.71
C VAL A 82 -4.78 5.77 10.71
N LEU A 83 -3.85 4.82 10.64
CA LEU A 83 -2.79 4.77 9.65
C LEU A 83 -3.18 3.84 8.50
N ALA A 84 -3.19 4.37 7.29
CA ALA A 84 -3.22 3.60 6.05
C ALA A 84 -1.88 3.78 5.32
N ALA A 85 -1.58 2.84 4.44
CA ALA A 85 -0.42 2.91 3.57
C ALA A 85 -0.66 2.14 2.28
N ASP A 86 -0.15 2.68 1.19
CA ASP A 86 -0.24 2.09 -0.14
C ASP A 86 1.12 2.16 -0.85
N THR A 87 1.36 1.24 -1.77
CA THR A 87 2.64 1.15 -2.47
C THR A 87 2.38 0.75 -3.91
N ILE A 88 2.86 1.57 -4.84
CA ILE A 88 2.78 1.30 -6.28
C ILE A 88 4.17 1.25 -6.89
N VAL A 89 4.27 0.53 -8.00
CA VAL A 89 5.46 0.49 -8.85
C VAL A 89 5.12 1.16 -10.17
N THR A 90 6.02 2.01 -10.69
CA THR A 90 5.82 2.66 -11.98
C THR A 90 7.04 2.60 -12.88
N LEU A 91 6.80 2.47 -14.18
CA LEU A 91 7.81 2.52 -15.24
C LEU A 91 7.26 3.43 -16.35
N ASP A 92 8.01 4.47 -16.72
CA ASP A 92 7.59 5.46 -17.74
C ASP A 92 6.18 6.05 -17.52
N GLY A 93 5.77 6.22 -16.27
CA GLY A 93 4.44 6.72 -15.91
C GLY A 93 3.32 5.67 -15.92
N GLN A 94 3.58 4.44 -16.40
CA GLN A 94 2.65 3.33 -16.25
C GLN A 94 2.66 2.81 -14.81
N ILE A 95 1.49 2.71 -14.19
CA ILE A 95 1.32 2.11 -12.86
C ILE A 95 1.15 0.60 -13.00
N PHE A 96 1.94 -0.16 -12.25
CA PHE A 96 1.84 -1.61 -12.16
C PHE A 96 0.95 -1.97 -10.97
N GLY A 97 -0.14 -2.67 -11.27
CA GLY A 97 -0.97 -3.33 -10.27
C GLY A 97 -0.31 -4.61 -9.74
N LYS A 98 -1.06 -5.36 -8.94
CA LYS A 98 -0.66 -6.73 -8.59
C LYS A 98 -0.90 -7.64 -9.79
N PRO A 99 0.03 -8.53 -10.14
CA PRO A 99 -0.21 -9.52 -11.20
C PRO A 99 -1.33 -10.48 -10.76
N GLU A 100 -2.28 -10.74 -11.65
CA GLU A 100 -3.39 -11.67 -11.36
C GLU A 100 -2.93 -13.14 -11.42
N ASP A 101 -1.92 -13.42 -12.24
CA ASP A 101 -1.38 -14.75 -12.47
C ASP A 101 0.15 -14.72 -12.75
N ALA A 102 0.72 -15.91 -12.94
CA ALA A 102 2.14 -16.06 -13.20
C ALA A 102 2.57 -15.46 -14.57
N GLU A 103 1.67 -15.44 -15.56
CA GLU A 103 1.95 -14.92 -16.89
C GLU A 103 2.06 -13.39 -16.86
N GLN A 104 1.11 -12.73 -16.20
CA GLN A 104 1.17 -11.29 -15.94
C GLN A 104 2.41 -10.94 -15.12
N ALA A 105 2.73 -11.70 -14.07
CA ALA A 105 3.95 -11.49 -13.30
C ALA A 105 5.22 -11.61 -14.17
N ALA A 106 5.28 -12.61 -15.06
CA ALA A 106 6.38 -12.76 -16.01
C ALA A 106 6.48 -11.55 -16.94
N ALA A 107 5.36 -11.08 -17.49
CA ALA A 107 5.31 -9.92 -18.37
C ALA A 107 5.80 -8.65 -17.67
N MET A 108 5.37 -8.42 -16.41
CA MET A 108 5.85 -7.29 -15.61
C MET A 108 7.37 -7.38 -15.36
N LEU A 109 7.88 -8.56 -14.99
CA LEU A 109 9.32 -8.75 -14.75
C LEU A 109 10.15 -8.51 -16.02
N ARG A 110 9.67 -8.96 -17.18
CA ARG A 110 10.32 -8.68 -18.48
C ARG A 110 10.35 -7.20 -18.79
N GLN A 111 9.28 -6.46 -18.50
CA GLN A 111 9.24 -5.01 -18.71
C GLN A 111 10.21 -4.27 -17.79
N LEU A 112 10.37 -4.71 -16.54
CA LEU A 112 11.26 -4.09 -15.55
C LEU A 112 12.74 -4.50 -15.69
N SER A 113 13.01 -5.63 -16.34
CA SER A 113 14.35 -6.20 -16.52
C SER A 113 15.35 -5.21 -17.10
N GLY A 114 16.51 -5.03 -16.45
CA GLY A 114 17.59 -4.14 -16.91
C GLY A 114 17.28 -2.65 -16.77
N ARG A 115 16.13 -2.27 -16.21
CA ARG A 115 15.63 -0.89 -16.20
C ARG A 115 15.53 -0.32 -14.78
N GLU A 116 15.57 1.00 -14.72
CA GLU A 116 15.15 1.76 -13.54
C GLU A 116 13.65 2.00 -13.57
N HIS A 117 13.02 1.80 -12.42
CA HIS A 117 11.62 2.08 -12.18
C HIS A 117 11.47 2.76 -10.82
N GLN A 118 10.30 3.36 -10.58
CA GLN A 118 10.00 4.03 -9.32
C GLN A 118 9.09 3.18 -8.46
N VAL A 119 9.34 3.21 -7.15
CA VAL A 119 8.47 2.63 -6.13
C VAL A 119 8.00 3.78 -5.26
N LEU A 120 6.69 4.03 -5.27
CA LEU A 120 6.06 5.10 -4.52
C LEU A 120 5.31 4.48 -3.36
N SER A 121 5.71 4.80 -2.13
CA SER A 121 5.00 4.40 -0.92
C SER A 121 4.35 5.61 -0.27
N ALA A 122 3.03 5.63 -0.22
CA ALA A 122 2.25 6.62 0.49
C ALA A 122 1.86 6.10 1.87
N VAL A 123 1.88 6.98 2.86
CA VAL A 123 1.30 6.75 4.19
C VAL A 123 0.36 7.90 4.51
N ALA A 124 -0.79 7.58 5.08
CA ALA A 124 -1.80 8.56 5.45
C ALA A 124 -2.27 8.30 6.88
N MET A 125 -2.34 9.36 7.68
CA MET A 125 -2.83 9.32 9.04
C MET A 125 -4.10 10.16 9.14
N ALA A 126 -5.22 9.51 9.43
CA ALA A 126 -6.50 10.15 9.67
C ALA A 126 -6.78 10.26 11.18
N SER A 127 -7.31 11.40 11.58
CA SER A 127 -7.81 11.74 12.91
C SER A 127 -8.97 12.73 12.77
N ASP A 128 -9.71 13.02 13.85
CA ASP A 128 -10.96 13.79 13.88
C ASP A 128 -11.28 14.64 12.63
N ASN A 129 -10.50 15.70 12.39
CA ASN A 129 -10.72 16.63 11.29
C ASN A 129 -9.50 16.75 10.36
N LEU A 130 -8.57 15.81 10.39
CA LEU A 130 -7.30 15.92 9.67
C LEU A 130 -6.88 14.58 9.06
N VAL A 131 -6.53 14.62 7.78
CA VAL A 131 -5.80 13.55 7.11
C VAL A 131 -4.48 14.10 6.59
N GLU A 132 -3.38 13.62 7.15
CA GLU A 132 -2.03 13.96 6.71
C GLU A 132 -1.46 12.85 5.84
N VAL A 133 -0.93 13.20 4.67
CA VAL A 133 -0.35 12.24 3.72
C VAL A 133 1.12 12.55 3.51
N ARG A 134 1.96 11.52 3.53
CA ARG A 134 3.37 11.59 3.15
C ARG A 134 3.66 10.56 2.07
N LEU A 135 4.50 10.94 1.13
CA LEU A 135 4.93 10.10 0.02
C LEU A 135 6.44 9.89 0.12
N SER A 136 6.88 8.65 -0.07
CA SER A 136 8.27 8.27 -0.22
C SER A 136 8.47 7.69 -1.61
N LEU A 137 9.35 8.30 -2.39
CA LEU A 137 9.73 7.84 -3.72
C LEU A 137 11.11 7.17 -3.64
N SER A 138 11.23 5.99 -4.23
CA SER A 138 12.48 5.24 -4.34
C SER A 138 12.71 4.83 -5.78
N THR A 139 13.94 4.95 -6.29
CA THR A 139 14.33 4.43 -7.60
C THR A 139 14.99 3.06 -7.42
N VAL A 140 14.52 2.07 -8.19
CA VAL A 140 15.01 0.70 -8.14
C VAL A 140 15.50 0.31 -9.53
N ARG A 141 16.73 -0.20 -9.61
CA ARG A 141 17.31 -0.73 -10.85
C ARG A 141 17.35 -2.26 -10.78
N PHE A 142 16.74 -2.91 -11.75
CA PHE A 142 16.91 -4.35 -11.93
C PHE A 142 18.14 -4.65 -12.78
N ALA A 143 18.82 -5.74 -12.43
CA ALA A 143 19.71 -6.40 -13.38
C ALA A 143 18.90 -6.91 -14.57
N GLU A 144 19.57 -7.23 -15.67
CA GLU A 144 18.93 -8.00 -16.72
C GLU A 144 18.50 -9.37 -16.19
N LEU A 145 17.23 -9.71 -16.41
CA LEU A 145 16.60 -10.94 -15.97
C LEU A 145 16.42 -11.85 -17.19
N GLY A 146 17.29 -12.85 -17.31
CA GLY A 146 17.09 -13.92 -18.29
C GLY A 146 15.85 -14.76 -17.96
N GLU A 147 15.27 -15.39 -18.98
CA GLU A 147 14.01 -16.14 -18.85
C GLU A 147 14.07 -17.23 -17.76
N ALA A 148 15.17 -17.98 -17.66
CA ALA A 148 15.35 -18.99 -16.62
C ALA A 148 15.27 -18.41 -15.19
N ARG A 149 15.73 -17.17 -14.99
CA ARG A 149 15.66 -16.48 -13.68
C ARG A 149 14.24 -16.05 -13.37
N ILE A 150 13.51 -15.52 -14.37
CA ILE A 150 12.10 -15.16 -14.23
C ILE A 150 11.29 -16.40 -13.85
N GLN A 151 11.44 -17.50 -14.59
CA GLN A 151 10.72 -18.74 -14.31
C GLN A 151 11.03 -19.31 -12.91
N ARG A 152 12.30 -19.28 -12.50
CA ARG A 152 12.70 -19.68 -11.14
C ARG A 152 12.03 -18.81 -10.07
N TYR A 153 11.96 -17.50 -10.27
CA TYR A 153 11.27 -16.61 -9.34
C TYR A 153 9.77 -16.90 -9.28
N LEU A 154 9.10 -17.12 -10.41
CA LEU A 154 7.67 -17.44 -10.43
C LEU A 154 7.35 -18.74 -9.67
N GLN A 155 8.24 -19.73 -9.69
CA GLN A 155 8.09 -20.98 -8.94
C GLN A 155 8.08 -20.79 -7.41
N THR A 156 8.61 -19.68 -6.89
CA THR A 156 8.57 -19.38 -5.44
C THR A 156 7.16 -18.97 -4.98
N GLY A 157 6.33 -18.45 -5.89
CA GLY A 157 5.03 -17.86 -5.55
C GLY A 157 5.10 -16.49 -4.87
N GLU A 158 6.29 -15.92 -4.68
CA GLU A 158 6.48 -14.61 -4.01
C GLU A 158 5.90 -13.41 -4.78
N TYR A 159 5.49 -13.61 -6.04
CA TYR A 159 4.88 -12.57 -6.88
C TYR A 159 3.41 -12.27 -6.52
N ARG A 160 2.80 -13.05 -5.63
CA ARG A 160 1.38 -12.97 -5.24
C ARG A 160 1.13 -12.01 -4.08
#